data_AF-A0A7Y3PFD3-F1
#
_entry.id   AF-A0A7Y3PFD3-F1
#
_cell.length_a   1.000
_cell.length_b   1.000
_cell.length_c   1.000
_cell.angle_alpha   90.00
_cell.angle_beta   90.00
_cell.angle_gamma   90.00
#
_symmetry.space_group_name_H-M   'P 1'
#
loop_
_entity.id
_entity.type
_entity.pdbx_description
1 polymer ?
#
loop_
_entity_poly.entity_id
_entity_poly.type
_entity_poly.pdbx_seq_one_letter_code
_entity_poly.pdbx_strand_id
1 'polypeptide(L)'
;MAAMLKLTHKAIGVEVRRGPYDIVVDGRHAGSLEMNDTIDIPIEPGRHTLQVRNGRNSSRTKTFSAAQGQTVAFRCTGKSFLPIFLASFVFPRLALHLHRQADDRSL
;
A
#
# COMPACT_ATOMS: atom_id res chain seq x y z
N MET A 1 -13.57 -6.31 -24.02
CA MET A 1 -13.74 -6.21 -22.55
C MET A 1 -12.44 -5.75 -21.92
N ALA A 2 -12.49 -4.76 -21.02
CA ALA A 2 -11.32 -4.22 -20.32
C ALA A 2 -10.97 -5.05 -19.07
N ALA A 3 -9.74 -4.94 -18.59
CA ALA A 3 -9.34 -5.41 -17.27
C ALA A 3 -9.46 -4.24 -16.27
N MET A 4 -9.49 -4.54 -14.97
CA MET A 4 -9.71 -3.53 -13.93
C MET A 4 -8.51 -3.48 -13.00
N LEU A 5 -7.94 -2.31 -12.80
CA LEU A 5 -6.91 -2.04 -11.81
C LEU A 5 -7.54 -1.39 -10.60
N LYS A 6 -7.54 -2.08 -9.46
CA LYS A 6 -8.04 -1.54 -8.20
C LYS A 6 -6.87 -1.07 -7.35
N LEU A 7 -6.82 0.19 -6.99
CA LEU A 7 -5.76 0.74 -6.15
C LEU A 7 -6.35 1.34 -4.88
N THR A 8 -5.94 0.80 -3.73
CA THR A 8 -6.38 1.29 -2.42
C THR A 8 -5.20 1.93 -1.69
N HIS A 9 -5.35 3.20 -1.32
CA HIS A 9 -4.39 3.89 -0.48
C HIS A 9 -4.88 3.80 0.96
N LYS A 10 -4.22 2.98 1.79
CA LYS A 10 -4.62 2.81 3.19
C LYS A 10 -3.49 3.26 4.10
N ALA A 11 -3.73 4.31 4.87
CA ALA A 11 -2.80 4.74 5.91
C ALA A 11 -2.74 3.67 7.01
N ILE A 12 -1.56 3.49 7.63
CA ILE A 12 -1.42 2.65 8.82
C ILE A 12 -0.95 3.53 9.97
N GLY A 13 -1.88 3.93 10.85
CA GLY A 13 -1.59 4.69 12.07
C GLY A 13 -1.55 6.21 11.87
N VAL A 14 -0.74 6.89 12.71
CA VAL A 14 -0.55 8.37 12.74
C VAL A 14 0.31 8.81 11.56
N GLU A 15 -0.13 8.55 10.33
CA GLU A 15 0.44 9.23 9.17
C GLU A 15 -0.15 10.63 9.09
N VAL A 16 0.70 11.62 9.39
CA VAL A 16 0.41 13.04 9.18
C VAL A 16 0.07 13.22 7.72
N ARG A 17 -1.18 13.64 7.46
CA ARG A 17 -1.79 14.03 6.17
C ARG A 17 -0.76 14.06 5.02
N ARG A 18 -0.67 12.96 4.28
CA ARG A 18 0.04 12.97 3.00
C ARG A 18 -0.88 13.54 1.95
N GLY A 19 -0.34 14.42 1.11
CA GLY A 19 -1.04 14.89 -0.09
C GLY A 19 -1.36 13.72 -1.04
N PRO A 20 -2.24 13.95 -2.03
CA PRO A 20 -2.71 12.92 -2.95
C PRO A 20 -1.54 12.19 -3.63
N TYR A 21 -1.78 10.92 -3.91
CA TYR A 21 -0.87 10.09 -4.67
C TYR A 21 -1.25 10.05 -6.13
N ASP A 22 -0.34 10.45 -7.00
CA ASP A 22 -0.51 10.31 -8.44
C ASP A 22 -0.20 8.87 -8.86
N ILE A 23 -1.17 8.25 -9.53
CA ILE A 23 -1.07 6.92 -10.10
C ILE A 23 -0.55 7.05 -11.52
N VAL A 24 0.51 6.31 -11.81
CA VAL A 24 1.12 6.25 -13.13
C VAL A 24 1.04 4.81 -13.64
N VAL A 25 0.31 4.61 -14.73
CA VAL A 25 0.20 3.33 -15.44
C VAL A 25 0.92 3.48 -16.78
N ASP A 26 1.88 2.61 -17.07
CA ASP A 26 2.66 2.64 -18.32
C ASP A 26 3.33 3.98 -18.62
N GLY A 27 3.79 4.64 -17.56
CA GLY A 27 4.42 5.95 -17.64
C GLY A 27 3.44 7.12 -17.85
N ARG A 28 2.13 6.85 -17.92
CA ARG A 28 1.07 7.87 -18.05
C ARG A 28 0.33 8.08 -16.75
N HIS A 29 0.01 9.33 -16.43
CA HIS A 29 -0.85 9.66 -15.30
C HIS A 29 -2.26 9.10 -15.56
N ALA A 30 -2.71 8.22 -14.66
CA ALA A 30 -3.98 7.51 -14.76
C ALA A 30 -5.01 8.01 -13.74
N GLY A 31 -4.59 8.80 -12.75
CA GLY A 31 -5.45 9.38 -11.73
C GLY A 31 -4.69 9.76 -10.48
N SER A 32 -5.40 10.39 -9.54
CA SER A 32 -4.88 10.73 -8.21
C SER A 32 -5.72 10.02 -7.15
N LEU A 33 -5.08 9.58 -6.06
CA LEU A 33 -5.72 8.86 -4.97
C LEU A 33 -5.45 9.56 -3.65
N GLU A 34 -6.53 9.96 -2.98
CA GLU A 34 -6.49 10.56 -1.65
C GLU A 34 -6.20 9.51 -0.57
N MET A 35 -5.92 9.96 0.66
CA MET A 35 -5.67 9.07 1.79
C MET A 35 -6.94 8.32 2.21
N ASN A 36 -6.84 6.99 2.37
CA ASN A 36 -7.96 6.07 2.67
C ASN A 36 -8.96 5.88 1.54
N ASP A 37 -8.63 6.32 0.33
CA ASP A 37 -9.48 6.19 -0.83
C ASP A 37 -9.13 4.95 -1.69
N THR A 38 -10.07 4.56 -2.54
CA THR A 38 -9.92 3.48 -3.51
C THR A 38 -10.38 3.95 -4.88
N ILE A 39 -9.56 3.71 -5.89
CA ILE A 39 -9.90 3.99 -7.28
C ILE A 39 -9.84 2.71 -8.10
N ASP A 40 -10.81 2.57 -9.00
CA ASP A 40 -10.85 1.51 -9.99
C ASP A 40 -10.58 2.12 -11.37
N ILE A 41 -9.48 1.72 -12.00
CA ILE A 41 -9.02 2.24 -13.29
C ILE A 41 -9.20 1.14 -14.35
N PRO A 42 -9.95 1.38 -15.43
CA PRO A 42 -10.01 0.44 -16.54
C PRO A 42 -8.67 0.44 -17.28
N ILE A 43 -8.09 -0.75 -17.45
CA ILE A 43 -6.83 -0.96 -18.18
C ILE A 43 -7.04 -1.99 -19.30
N GLU A 44 -6.17 -1.94 -20.31
CA GLU A 44 -6.17 -2.99 -21.33
C GLU A 44 -5.73 -4.33 -20.72
N PRO A 45 -6.17 -5.48 -21.28
CA PRO A 45 -5.59 -6.76 -20.91
C PRO A 45 -4.18 -6.86 -21.48
N GLY A 46 -3.20 -7.19 -20.63
CA GLY A 46 -1.81 -7.24 -21.06
C GLY A 46 -0.82 -7.06 -19.92
N ARG A 47 0.43 -6.78 -20.29
CA ARG A 47 1.51 -6.51 -19.35
C ARG A 47 1.62 -4.99 -19.16
N HIS A 48 1.42 -4.56 -17.93
CA HIS A 48 1.41 -3.16 -17.53
C HIS A 48 2.44 -2.89 -16.45
N THR A 49 2.78 -1.62 -16.30
CA THR A 49 3.62 -1.11 -15.24
C THR A 49 2.84 -0.12 -14.39
N LEU A 50 3.02 -0.21 -13.08
CA LEU A 50 2.36 0.63 -12.09
C LEU A 50 3.41 1.34 -11.24
N GLN A 51 3.25 2.64 -11.08
CA GLN A 51 4.04 3.46 -10.18
C GLN A 51 3.14 4.47 -9.47
N VAL A 52 3.49 4.81 -8.23
CA VAL A 52 2.79 5.84 -7.46
C VAL A 52 3.77 6.97 -7.13
N ARG A 53 3.32 8.22 -7.24
CA ARG A 53 4.13 9.41 -7.00
C ARG A 53 3.48 10.34 -5.98
N ASN A 54 4.30 11.04 -5.22
CA ASN A 54 3.90 12.11 -4.30
C ASN A 54 4.93 13.23 -4.39
N GLY A 55 4.67 14.21 -5.25
CA GLY A 55 5.62 15.29 -5.53
C GLY A 55 6.99 14.74 -5.98
N ARG A 56 8.03 14.94 -5.15
CA ARG A 56 9.40 14.47 -5.40
C ARG A 56 9.63 12.99 -5.11
N ASN A 57 8.72 12.33 -4.40
CA ASN A 57 8.85 10.92 -4.05
C ASN A 57 8.12 10.05 -5.08
N SER A 58 8.71 8.91 -5.44
CA SER A 58 8.07 7.89 -6.28
C SER A 58 8.29 6.50 -5.70
N SER A 59 7.31 5.63 -5.85
CA SER A 59 7.48 4.21 -5.59
C SER A 59 8.39 3.57 -6.64
N ARG A 60 8.84 2.34 -6.36
CA ARG A 60 9.38 1.47 -7.41
C ARG A 60 8.27 1.16 -8.42
N THR A 61 8.66 1.08 -9.69
CA THR A 61 7.78 0.58 -10.75
C THR A 61 7.54 -0.91 -10.56
N LYS A 62 6.27 -1.31 -10.50
CA LYS A 62 5.85 -2.71 -10.43
C LYS A 62 5.27 -3.12 -11.77
N THR A 63 5.84 -4.14 -12.39
CA THR A 63 5.24 -4.76 -13.58
C THR A 63 4.23 -5.80 -13.15
N PHE A 64 3.06 -5.81 -13.79
CA PHE A 64 2.01 -6.78 -13.55
C PHE A 64 1.31 -7.14 -14.85
N SER A 65 0.62 -8.28 -14.86
CA SER A 65 -0.18 -8.71 -16.00
C SER A 65 -1.64 -8.72 -15.59
N ALA A 66 -2.52 -8.20 -16.45
CA ALA A 66 -3.95 -8.20 -16.25
C ALA A 66 -4.62 -8.99 -17.38
N ALA A 67 -5.34 -10.06 -17.04
CA ALA A 67 -6.14 -10.81 -18.00
C ALA A 67 -7.47 -10.10 -18.27
N GLN A 68 -8.11 -10.43 -19.39
CA GLN A 68 -9.40 -9.84 -19.75
C GLN A 68 -10.48 -10.16 -18.71
N GLY A 69 -11.16 -9.12 -18.19
CA GLY A 69 -12.15 -9.26 -17.11
C GLY A 69 -11.56 -9.51 -15.72
N GLN A 70 -10.23 -9.48 -15.56
CA GLN A 70 -9.58 -9.64 -14.27
C GLN A 70 -9.48 -8.30 -13.54
N THR A 71 -9.75 -8.33 -12.23
CA THR A 71 -9.47 -7.21 -11.33
C THR A 71 -8.16 -7.45 -10.60
N VAL A 72 -7.14 -6.66 -10.90
CA VAL A 72 -5.85 -6.70 -10.21
C VAL A 72 -5.85 -5.63 -9.12
N ALA A 73 -5.81 -6.06 -7.86
CA ALA A 73 -5.84 -5.15 -6.72
C ALA A 73 -4.44 -4.88 -6.15
N PHE A 74 -4.09 -3.61 -6.00
CA PHE A 74 -2.88 -3.15 -5.33
C PHE A 74 -3.23 -2.31 -4.11
N ARG A 75 -2.47 -2.51 -3.04
CA ARG A 75 -2.51 -1.66 -1.85
C ARG A 75 -1.25 -0.83 -1.77
N CYS A 76 -1.43 0.49 -1.69
CA CYS A 76 -0.36 1.43 -1.47
C CYS A 76 -0.42 1.90 -0.02
N THR A 77 0.70 1.74 0.68
CA THR A 77 0.87 2.26 2.03
C THR A 77 1.88 3.40 1.96
N GLY A 78 1.59 4.53 2.61
CA GLY A 78 2.65 5.48 2.97
C GLY A 78 3.67 4.80 3.91
N LYS A 79 4.91 5.33 3.98
CA LYS A 79 6.10 4.67 4.56
C LYS A 79 5.73 3.73 5.72
N SER A 80 5.82 2.42 5.44
CA SER A 80 5.51 1.32 6.35
C SER A 80 6.06 1.55 7.75
N PHE A 81 5.16 1.55 8.75
CA PHE A 81 5.24 0.97 10.12
C PHE A 81 6.57 0.88 10.91
N LEU A 82 7.63 1.57 10.51
CA LEU A 82 8.81 1.87 11.32
C LEU A 82 8.58 2.88 12.47
N PRO A 83 7.50 3.69 12.58
CA PRO A 83 7.38 4.63 13.70
C PRO A 83 7.21 3.95 15.06
N ILE A 84 6.60 2.76 15.13
CA ILE A 84 6.46 2.04 16.41
C ILE A 84 7.83 1.58 16.91
N PHE A 85 8.72 1.14 16.01
CA PHE A 85 10.10 0.80 16.36
C PHE A 85 10.90 2.03 16.83
N LEU A 86 10.63 3.23 16.30
CA LEU A 86 11.24 4.47 16.80
C LEU A 86 10.64 4.95 18.13
N ALA A 87 9.38 4.64 18.44
CA ALA A 87 8.76 5.03 19.71
C ALA A 87 9.36 4.29 20.92
N SER A 88 9.92 3.10 20.74
CA SER A 88 10.63 2.37 21.82
C SER A 88 11.90 3.08 22.30
N PHE A 89 12.50 3.95 21.48
CA PHE A 89 13.64 4.80 21.86
C PHE A 89 13.26 5.95 22.81
N VAL A 90 11.99 6.39 22.79
CA VAL A 90 11.50 7.50 23.64
C VAL A 90 10.71 6.97 24.85
N PHE A 91 9.98 5.87 24.69
CA PHE A 91 9.19 5.24 25.76
C PHE A 91 9.59 3.76 25.93
N PRO A 92 10.55 3.44 26.83
CA PRO A 92 11.13 2.10 26.94
C PRO A 92 10.14 0.99 27.33
N ARG A 93 8.96 1.34 27.85
CA ARG A 93 7.88 0.40 28.19
C ARG A 93 7.22 -0.29 26.99
N LEU A 94 7.43 0.22 25.77
CA LEU A 94 6.89 -0.38 24.52
C LEU A 94 7.85 -1.40 23.87
N ALA A 95 9.07 -1.55 24.38
CA ALA A 95 10.09 -2.41 23.78
C ALA A 95 9.81 -3.92 23.99
N LEU A 96 9.05 -4.28 25.03
CA LEU A 96 8.84 -5.66 25.43
C LEU A 96 7.34 -5.92 25.63
N HIS A 97 6.79 -6.79 24.80
CA HIS A 97 5.43 -7.31 24.94
C HIS A 97 5.48 -8.74 25.46
N LEU A 98 4.82 -9.01 26.58
CA LEU A 98 4.62 -10.37 27.07
C LEU A 98 3.46 -11.03 26.31
N HIS A 99 3.75 -12.13 25.63
CA HIS A 99 2.73 -13.04 25.14
C HIS A 99 2.52 -14.16 26.15
N ARG A 100 1.26 -14.53 26.40
CA ARG A 100 0.91 -15.71 27.19
C ARG A 100 1.19 -16.96 26.35
N GLN A 101 2.16 -17.75 26.77
CA GLN A 101 2.49 -19.05 26.19
C GLN A 101 1.39 -20.07 26.53
N ALA A 102 0.95 -20.84 25.54
CA ALA A 102 0.07 -21.98 25.77
C ALA A 102 0.81 -22.99 26.65
N ASP A 103 0.21 -23.33 27.79
CA ASP A 103 0.65 -24.43 28.62
C ASP A 103 0.39 -25.70 27.81
N ASP A 104 1.45 -26.31 27.28
CA ASP A 104 1.44 -27.69 26.81
C ASP A 104 1.31 -28.58 28.05
N ARG A 105 0.12 -28.53 28.64
CA ARG A 105 -0.26 -29.42 29.70
C ARG A 105 -0.92 -30.63 29.06
N SER A 106 -0.06 -31.65 28.96
CA SER A 106 -0.34 -33.04 29.35
C SER A 106 -1.33 -33.82 28.48
N LEU A 107 -0.73 -34.77 27.72
CA LEU A 107 -1.02 -36.21 27.80
C LEU A 107 -2.25 -36.62 28.62
#